data_AF-A0A412AVI1-F1
#
_entry.id   AF-A0A412AVI1-F1
#
_cell.length_a   1.000
_cell.length_b   1.000
_cell.length_c   1.000
_cell.angle_alpha   90.00
_cell.angle_beta   90.00
_cell.angle_gamma   90.00
#
_symmetry.space_group_name_H-M   'P 1'
#
loop_
_entity.id
_entity.type
_entity.pdbx_description
1 polymer ?
#
loop_
_entity_poly.entity_id
_entity_poly.type
_entity_poly.pdbx_seq_one_letter_code
_entity_poly.pdbx_strand_id
1 'polypeptide(L)'
;MRTEFFGTSYKTDIAEQSPYQDLYNENMDFYNGQNGTQAGNPKKAAELYIKVAEMDNPPESLPMGTDSCNGIREIALNTVQLMDEMQDTASYTDF
;
A
#
# COMPACT_ATOMS: atom_id res chain seq x y z
N MET A 1 4.93 -19.05 -2.44
CA MET A 1 5.88 -18.12 -1.81
C MET A 1 5.04 -17.09 -1.08
N ARG A 2 5.31 -16.87 0.21
CA ARG A 2 4.69 -15.82 1.03
C ARG A 2 5.79 -14.83 1.41
N THR A 3 5.41 -13.58 1.66
CA THR A 3 6.40 -12.53 1.90
C THR A 3 6.98 -12.66 3.29
N GLU A 4 8.27 -12.37 3.40
CA GLU A 4 8.99 -12.11 4.64
C GLU A 4 9.46 -10.66 4.55
N PHE A 5 8.82 -9.74 5.28
CA PHE A 5 8.96 -8.30 5.00
C PHE A 5 10.38 -7.78 5.19
N PHE A 6 11.08 -8.28 6.21
CA PHE A 6 12.44 -7.83 6.55
C PHE A 6 13.53 -8.87 6.29
N GLY A 7 13.13 -10.11 6.00
CA GLY A 7 14.05 -11.24 5.92
C GLY A 7 14.92 -11.39 7.17
N THR A 8 16.07 -12.04 7.03
CA THR A 8 16.99 -12.32 8.15
C THR A 8 18.12 -11.30 8.29
N SER A 9 18.20 -10.32 7.40
CA SER A 9 19.33 -9.38 7.31
C SER A 9 19.04 -7.98 7.82
N TYR A 10 17.83 -7.74 8.34
CA TYR A 10 17.42 -6.43 8.80
C TYR A 10 18.25 -5.97 10.01
N LYS A 11 18.51 -4.67 10.06
CA LYS A 11 19.17 -3.98 11.17
C LYS A 11 18.46 -2.66 11.41
N THR A 12 18.49 -2.18 12.64
CA THR A 12 17.97 -0.87 13.03
C THR A 12 19.06 -0.07 13.71
N ASP A 13 19.05 1.23 13.44
CA ASP A 13 19.94 2.21 14.05
C ASP A 13 19.22 3.04 15.12
N ILE A 14 18.02 2.59 15.57
CA ILE A 14 17.32 3.26 16.66
C ILE A 14 18.21 3.23 17.92
N ALA A 15 18.47 4.41 18.47
CA ALA A 15 19.26 4.54 19.68
C ALA A 15 18.52 3.87 20.85
N GLU A 16 19.29 3.21 21.72
CA GLU A 16 18.76 2.69 22.99
C GLU A 16 18.12 3.84 23.78
N GLN A 17 16.90 3.64 24.27
CA GLN A 17 16.08 4.67 24.95
C GLN A 17 15.60 5.83 24.06
N SER A 18 15.53 5.64 22.75
CA SER A 18 14.86 6.61 21.86
C SER A 18 13.42 6.90 22.33
N PRO A 19 12.95 8.15 22.28
CA PRO A 19 11.54 8.47 22.55
C PRO A 19 10.56 7.78 21.57
N TYR A 20 11.07 7.22 20.47
CA TYR A 20 10.29 6.47 19.48
C TYR A 20 10.42 4.95 19.62
N GLN A 21 11.09 4.45 20.66
CA GLN A 21 11.35 3.01 20.82
C GLN A 21 10.06 2.19 20.81
N ASP A 22 9.03 2.66 21.50
CA ASP A 22 7.74 1.95 21.59
C ASP A 22 7.03 1.91 20.23
N LEU A 23 6.96 3.04 19.53
CA LEU A 23 6.40 3.11 18.17
C LEU A 23 7.16 2.21 17.19
N TYR A 24 8.48 2.17 17.30
CA TYR A 24 9.30 1.27 16.48
C TYR A 24 8.98 -0.20 16.77
N ASN A 25 8.92 -0.58 18.05
CA ASN A 25 8.60 -1.96 18.45
C ASN A 25 7.21 -2.37 17.96
N GLU A 26 6.20 -1.53 18.14
CA GLU A 26 4.83 -1.78 17.67
C GLU A 26 4.77 -2.01 16.15
N ASN A 27 5.45 -1.16 15.37
CA ASN A 27 5.55 -1.34 13.93
C ASN A 27 6.25 -2.65 13.56
N MET A 28 7.35 -2.99 14.24
CA MET A 28 8.06 -4.24 14.00
C MET A 28 7.19 -5.45 14.31
N ASP A 29 6.41 -5.42 15.39
CA ASP A 29 5.48 -6.48 15.73
C ASP A 29 4.38 -6.63 14.67
N PHE A 30 3.83 -5.52 14.18
CA PHE A 30 2.84 -5.53 13.10
C PHE A 30 3.39 -6.17 11.80
N TYR A 31 4.58 -5.77 11.36
CA TYR A 31 5.18 -6.30 10.14
C TYR A 31 5.62 -7.75 10.29
N ASN A 32 6.26 -8.11 11.41
CA ASN A 32 6.70 -9.48 11.66
C ASN A 32 5.50 -10.43 11.84
N GLY A 33 4.40 -9.95 12.44
CA GLY A 33 3.17 -10.73 12.58
C GLY A 33 2.52 -11.10 11.24
N GLN A 34 2.84 -10.38 10.16
CA GLN A 34 2.35 -10.66 8.82
C GLN A 34 3.20 -11.66 8.04
N ASN A 35 4.42 -11.97 8.49
CA ASN A 35 5.30 -12.91 7.83
C ASN A 35 4.64 -14.29 7.73
N GLY A 36 4.56 -14.83 6.51
CA GLY A 36 3.93 -16.12 6.25
C GLY A 36 2.41 -16.22 6.47
N THR A 37 1.74 -15.18 6.98
CA THR A 37 0.31 -15.20 7.36
C THR A 37 -0.59 -14.36 6.45
N GLN A 38 -0.04 -13.77 5.39
CA GLN A 38 -0.81 -12.87 4.51
C GLN A 38 -2.06 -13.56 3.95
N ALA A 39 -3.20 -12.90 4.01
CA ALA A 39 -4.48 -13.45 3.56
C ALA A 39 -4.52 -13.78 2.05
N GLY A 40 -3.72 -13.07 1.26
CA GLY A 40 -3.65 -13.25 -0.19
C GLY A 40 -3.25 -14.66 -0.63
N ASN A 41 -3.74 -15.07 -1.80
CA ASN A 41 -3.36 -16.33 -2.44
C ASN A 41 -2.28 -16.07 -3.51
N PRO A 42 -1.01 -16.48 -3.28
CA PRO A 42 0.09 -16.18 -4.19
C PRO A 42 -0.05 -16.85 -5.56
N LYS A 43 -0.74 -18.01 -5.66
CA LYS A 43 -1.00 -18.65 -6.97
C LYS A 43 -1.95 -17.79 -7.81
N LYS A 44 -3.00 -17.25 -7.19
CA LYS A 44 -3.96 -16.37 -7.87
C LYS A 44 -3.36 -15.02 -8.25
N ALA A 45 -2.45 -14.48 -7.43
CA ALA A 45 -1.68 -13.30 -7.80
C ALA A 45 -0.83 -13.56 -9.05
N ALA A 46 -0.12 -14.70 -9.12
CA ALA A 46 0.67 -15.08 -10.30
C ALA A 46 -0.20 -15.26 -11.56
N GLU A 47 -1.35 -15.93 -11.44
CA GLU A 47 -2.32 -16.04 -12.54
C GLU A 47 -2.76 -14.65 -13.06
N LEU A 48 -2.99 -13.70 -12.16
CA LEU A 48 -3.39 -12.34 -12.54
C LEU A 48 -2.26 -11.59 -13.25
N TYR A 49 -1.02 -11.73 -12.80
CA TYR A 49 0.15 -11.16 -13.48
C TYR A 49 0.29 -11.67 -14.92
N ILE A 50 0.18 -12.99 -15.12
CA ILE A 50 0.24 -13.60 -16.45
C ILE A 50 -0.86 -13.03 -17.34
N LYS A 51 -2.09 -13.00 -16.82
CA LYS A 51 -3.24 -12.46 -17.56
C LYS A 51 -3.02 -11.01 -17.99
N VAL A 52 -2.45 -10.17 -17.12
CA VAL A 52 -2.15 -8.77 -17.45
C VAL A 52 -1.07 -8.68 -18.53
N ALA A 53 -0.01 -9.47 -18.42
CA ALA A 53 1.09 -9.47 -19.40
C ALA A 53 0.66 -9.93 -20.80
N GLU A 54 -0.39 -10.76 -20.89
CA GLU A 54 -0.94 -11.27 -22.15
C GLU A 54 -2.02 -10.35 -22.78
N MET A 55 -2.35 -9.21 -22.18
CA MET A 55 -3.31 -8.26 -22.76
C MET A 55 -2.70 -7.52 -23.95
N ASP A 56 -3.49 -7.27 -25.00
CA ASP A 56 -3.07 -6.44 -26.14
C ASP A 56 -2.71 -5.00 -25.72
N ASN A 57 -3.39 -4.49 -24.68
CA ASN A 57 -3.13 -3.19 -24.09
C ASN A 57 -3.17 -3.30 -22.55
N PRO A 58 -2.07 -3.70 -21.91
CA PRO A 58 -2.02 -3.90 -20.47
C PRO A 58 -2.14 -2.55 -19.74
N PRO A 59 -2.84 -2.48 -18.59
CA PRO A 59 -2.84 -1.28 -17.77
C PRO A 59 -1.44 -1.01 -17.19
N GLU A 60 -1.07 0.27 -17.07
CA GLU A 60 0.17 0.69 -16.44
C GLU A 60 0.25 0.24 -14.97
N SER A 61 -0.88 0.29 -14.27
CA SER A 61 -1.00 -0.16 -12.88
C SER A 61 -2.29 -0.95 -12.67
N LEU A 62 -2.20 -2.09 -11.99
CA LEU A 62 -3.35 -2.87 -11.55
C LEU A 62 -3.29 -3.11 -10.03
N PRO A 63 -4.14 -2.43 -9.24
CA PRO A 63 -4.31 -2.75 -7.84
C PRO A 63 -4.79 -4.19 -7.64
N MET A 64 -4.23 -4.89 -6.65
CA MET A 64 -4.56 -6.28 -6.33
C MET A 64 -4.78 -6.44 -4.83
N GLY A 65 -5.81 -7.22 -4.48
CA GLY A 65 -6.29 -7.33 -3.10
C GLY A 65 -7.44 -6.35 -2.83
N THR A 66 -8.45 -6.83 -2.13
CA THR A 66 -9.67 -6.04 -1.84
C THR A 66 -9.35 -4.83 -0.96
N ASP A 67 -8.39 -4.98 -0.05
CA ASP A 67 -7.82 -3.91 0.78
C ASP A 67 -7.22 -2.79 -0.09
N SER A 68 -6.31 -3.12 -1.01
CA SER A 68 -5.69 -2.15 -1.91
C SER A 68 -6.73 -1.47 -2.80
N CYS A 69 -7.62 -2.25 -3.42
CA CYS A 69 -8.68 -1.73 -4.28
C CYS A 69 -9.63 -0.78 -3.53
N ASN A 70 -10.02 -1.12 -2.30
CA ASN A 70 -10.94 -0.29 -1.52
C ASN A 70 -10.25 0.97 -1.01
N GLY A 71 -9.01 0.89 -0.53
CA GLY A 71 -8.25 2.06 -0.09
C GLY A 71 -8.04 3.08 -1.21
N ILE A 72 -7.69 2.61 -2.41
CA ILE A 72 -7.55 3.51 -3.58
C ILE A 72 -8.87 4.18 -3.93
N ARG A 73 -9.98 3.43 -3.92
CA ARG A 73 -11.31 4.00 -4.18
C ARG A 73 -11.67 5.07 -3.15
N GLU A 74 -11.44 4.80 -1.88
CA GLU A 74 -11.71 5.74 -0.80
C GLU A 74 -10.88 7.02 -0.96
N ILE A 75 -9.57 6.90 -1.20
CA ILE A 75 -8.69 8.05 -1.43
C ILE A 75 -9.18 8.86 -2.64
N ALA A 76 -9.51 8.21 -3.75
CA ALA A 76 -10.00 8.88 -4.95
C ALA A 76 -11.32 9.62 -4.68
N LEU A 77 -12.27 8.99 -3.99
CA LEU A 77 -13.55 9.60 -3.61
C LEU A 77 -13.33 10.83 -2.72
N ASN A 78 -12.50 10.71 -1.69
CA ASN A 78 -12.19 11.82 -0.77
C ASN A 78 -11.46 12.96 -1.48
N THR A 79 -10.60 12.63 -2.47
CA THR A 79 -9.90 13.64 -3.27
C THR A 79 -10.88 14.43 -4.13
N VAL A 80 -11.82 13.75 -4.80
CA VAL A 80 -12.86 14.41 -5.59
C VAL A 80 -13.74 15.30 -4.70
N GLN A 81 -14.16 14.81 -3.53
CA GLN A 81 -14.92 15.61 -2.57
C GLN A 81 -14.17 16.87 -2.17
N LEU A 82 -12.88 16.75 -1.82
CA LEU A 82 -12.05 17.90 -1.48
C LEU A 82 -11.92 18.89 -2.65
N MET A 83 -11.79 18.40 -3.89
CA MET A 83 -11.73 19.24 -5.08
C MET A 83 -13.03 20.04 -5.26
N ASP A 84 -14.18 19.39 -5.08
CA ASP A 84 -15.50 20.03 -5.17
C ASP A 84 -15.67 21.08 -4.06
N GLU A 85 -15.28 20.76 -2.82
CA GLU A 85 -15.34 21.70 -1.68
C GLU A 85 -14.45 22.93 -1.87
N MET A 86 -13.29 22.76 -2.51
CA MET A 86 -12.31 23.83 -2.71
C MET A 86 -12.47 24.56 -4.04
N GLN A 87 -13.40 24.12 -4.91
CA GLN A 87 -13.52 24.59 -6.28
C GLN A 87 -13.63 26.12 -6.38
N ASP A 88 -14.47 26.73 -5.54
CA ASP A 88 -14.69 28.18 -5.53
C ASP A 88 -13.36 28.93 -5.32
N THR A 89 -12.51 28.46 -4.40
CA THR A 89 -11.23 29.11 -4.11
C THR A 89 -10.17 28.77 -5.16
N ALA A 90 -10.12 27.50 -5.59
CA ALA A 90 -9.14 27.04 -6.56
C ALA A 90 -9.30 27.73 -7.93
N SER A 91 -10.53 28.04 -8.33
CA SER A 91 -10.82 28.68 -9.63
C SER A 91 -10.18 30.06 -9.83
N TYR A 92 -9.77 30.74 -8.75
CA TYR A 92 -9.03 32.01 -8.86
C TYR A 92 -7.55 31.83 -9.23
N THR A 93 -7.06 30.60 -9.36
CA THR A 93 -5.67 30.27 -9.69
C THR A 93 -5.46 29.78 -11.12
N ASP A 94 -6.48 29.92 -11.96
CA ASP A 94 -6.44 29.56 -13.38
C ASP A 94 -5.37 30.39 -14.14
N PHE A 95 -4.78 29.78 -15.18
CA PHE A 95 -3.78 30.40 -16.07
C PHE A 95 -4.40 31.09 -17.29
#